data_AF-A0A0G0E858-F1
#
_entry.id   AF-A0A0G0E858-F1
#
_cell.length_a   1.000
_cell.length_b   1.000
_cell.length_c   1.000
_cell.angle_alpha   90.00
_cell.angle_beta   90.00
_cell.angle_gamma   90.00
#
_symmetry.space_group_name_H-M   'P 1'
#
loop_
_entity.id
_entity.type
_entity.pdbx_description
1 polymer ?
#
loop_
_entity_poly.entity_id
_entity_poly.type
_entity_poly.pdbx_seq_one_letter_code
_entity_poly.pdbx_strand_id
1 'polypeptide(L)'
;MITKKQTQVLDFIKVYMAKHSYAPSLEEIKKKFKLASVSTAHYYISKLQDAGFLNKEHNQPRAVSTVKAKQTVEIPILGAIAAGQPIEAIEIPDETITITRDEIGKQGKHYALRVQGSSMIDEGIFDGDIVVIRKQEVAENGQTVVAVIDDNQATLKKLYRENGKFRLQPANPTLFPIYRDEVEVRGVVVKIIRNLESQLDQGQSRDEKYVRKIDYSWDYRGEKTKSHTHGIHTYPAMFIPQVGRRLLETYSKEGDTICDIFCGSGSALVESRLIGRNAYGIDLNPLAIFLAKAKTTPINPQKLTKEYLALLDRVGKIKDNEIKRPDFKNIDFWFKDKVIVKLAKLKKAIREIKDETIQNFLMVAFSETVRYSSNTKTG
;
A
#
# COMPACT_ATOMS: atom_id res chain seq x y z
N MET A 1 51.93 5.63 -2.94
CA MET A 1 53.05 5.52 -1.98
C MET A 1 53.18 6.87 -1.26
N ILE A 2 53.22 6.91 0.08
CA ILE A 2 53.30 8.16 0.86
C ILE A 2 54.70 8.34 1.46
N THR A 3 55.16 9.59 1.56
CA THR A 3 56.48 9.93 2.11
C THR A 3 56.51 9.81 3.64
N LYS A 4 57.70 9.65 4.23
CA LYS A 4 57.88 9.55 5.69
C LYS A 4 57.22 10.70 6.47
N LYS A 5 57.26 11.93 5.91
CA LYS A 5 56.57 13.09 6.51
C LYS A 5 55.05 13.01 6.37
N GLN A 6 54.51 12.51 5.26
CA GLN A 6 53.07 12.30 5.08
C GLN A 6 52.53 11.24 6.05
N THR A 7 53.26 10.15 6.28
CA THR A 7 52.90 9.14 7.28
C THR A 7 52.83 9.75 8.68
N GLN A 8 53.83 10.55 9.07
CA GLN A 8 53.84 11.23 10.36
C GLN A 8 52.65 12.18 10.54
N VAL A 9 52.29 12.93 9.49
CA VAL A 9 51.12 13.81 9.50
C VAL A 9 49.83 13.00 9.65
N LEU A 10 49.69 11.89 8.93
CA LEU A 10 48.54 10.99 9.04
C LEU A 10 48.38 10.41 10.46
N ASP A 11 49.49 9.97 11.07
CA ASP A 11 49.48 9.40 12.42
C ASP A 11 49.14 10.47 13.47
N PHE A 12 49.64 11.69 13.31
CA PHE A 12 49.24 12.81 14.17
C PHE A 12 47.74 13.09 14.09
N ILE A 13 47.16 13.09 12.89
CA ILE A 13 45.71 13.27 12.70
C ILE A 13 44.93 12.16 13.41
N LYS A 14 45.35 10.89 13.26
CA LYS A 14 44.72 9.75 13.95
C LYS A 14 44.74 9.90 15.47
N VAL A 15 45.91 10.22 16.04
CA VAL A 15 46.07 10.38 17.50
C VAL A 15 45.28 11.58 18.01
N TYR A 16 45.28 12.69 17.27
CA TYR A 16 44.56 13.90 17.64
C TYR A 16 43.04 13.66 17.66
N MET A 17 42.51 13.01 16.62
CA MET A 17 41.09 12.66 16.54
C MET A 17 40.66 11.69 17.64
N ALA A 18 41.48 10.70 17.96
CA ALA A 18 41.20 9.76 19.05
C ALA A 18 41.11 10.44 20.42
N LYS A 19 41.85 11.54 20.62
CA LYS A 19 41.87 12.29 21.89
C LYS A 19 40.80 13.37 21.98
N HIS A 20 40.49 14.05 20.87
CA HIS A 20 39.67 15.26 20.88
C HIS A 20 38.31 15.09 20.20
N SER A 21 38.00 13.93 19.61
CA SER A 21 36.76 13.65 18.84
C SER A 21 36.53 14.55 17.60
N TYR A 22 37.49 15.40 17.24
CA TYR A 22 37.49 16.22 16.03
C TYR A 22 38.89 16.26 15.39
N ALA A 23 38.96 16.60 14.10
CA ALA A 23 40.22 16.67 13.36
C ALA A 23 41.04 17.94 13.71
N PRO A 24 42.38 17.86 13.73
CA PRO A 24 43.22 19.04 13.95
C PRO A 24 43.08 20.01 12.77
N SER A 25 43.12 21.30 13.08
CA SER A 25 43.16 22.38 12.11
C SER A 25 44.50 22.47 11.37
N LEU A 26 44.52 23.18 10.25
CA LEU A 26 45.75 23.41 9.47
C LEU A 26 46.83 24.14 10.29
N GLU A 27 46.42 25.02 11.20
CA GLU A 27 47.34 25.72 12.10
C GLU A 27 47.95 24.79 13.15
N GLU A 28 47.18 23.85 13.69
CA GLU A 28 47.67 22.87 14.67
C GLU A 28 48.65 21.89 14.03
N ILE A 29 48.38 21.48 12.78
CA ILE A 29 49.31 20.66 12.00
C ILE A 29 50.60 21.44 11.72
N LYS A 30 50.49 22.72 11.30
CA LYS A 30 51.65 23.60 11.10
C LYS A 30 52.49 23.71 12.37
N LYS A 31 51.86 23.98 13.52
CA LYS A 31 52.53 24.15 14.81
C LYS A 31 53.21 22.86 15.28
N LYS A 32 52.54 21.71 15.14
CA LYS A 32 53.10 20.41 15.56
C LYS A 32 54.32 20.00 14.75
N PHE A 33 54.29 20.19 13.43
CA PHE A 33 55.37 19.79 12.53
C PHE A 33 56.35 20.92 12.19
N LYS A 34 56.22 22.09 12.85
CA LYS A 34 57.03 23.30 12.62
C LYS A 34 57.15 23.64 11.12
N LEU A 35 56.04 23.60 10.41
CA LEU A 35 56.00 23.85 8.96
C LEU A 35 56.11 25.35 8.67
N ALA A 36 56.77 25.71 7.57
CA ALA A 36 57.00 27.09 7.17
C ALA A 36 55.69 27.88 6.96
N SER A 37 54.64 27.24 6.41
CA SER A 37 53.36 27.88 6.12
C SER A 37 52.16 26.96 6.32
N VAL A 38 50.97 27.56 6.48
CA VAL A 38 49.69 26.84 6.52
C VAL A 38 49.44 26.13 5.19
N SER A 39 49.87 26.72 4.08
CA SER A 39 49.80 26.11 2.74
C SER A 39 50.60 24.81 2.63
N THR A 40 51.70 24.68 3.39
CA THR A 40 52.47 23.42 3.45
C THR A 40 51.69 22.32 4.17
N ALA A 41 50.95 22.67 5.24
CA ALA A 41 50.04 21.73 5.90
C ALA A 41 48.89 21.32 4.97
N HIS A 42 48.35 22.26 4.21
CA HIS A 42 47.33 21.99 3.19
C HIS A 42 47.85 21.04 2.10
N TYR A 43 49.10 21.23 1.64
CA TYR A 43 49.74 20.36 0.66
C TYR A 43 49.82 18.89 1.14
N TYR A 44 50.24 18.66 2.39
CA TYR A 44 50.31 17.30 2.94
C TYR A 44 48.93 16.65 3.08
N ILE A 45 47.92 17.41 3.48
CA ILE A 45 46.54 16.91 3.56
C ILE A 45 46.02 16.57 2.16
N SER A 46 46.19 17.45 1.18
CA SER A 46 45.80 17.20 -0.21
C SER A 46 46.47 15.93 -0.75
N LYS A 47 47.77 15.73 -0.49
CA LYS A 47 48.46 14.51 -0.93
C LYS A 47 47.99 13.24 -0.22
N LEU A 48 47.60 13.34 1.05
CA LEU A 48 46.99 12.22 1.77
C LEU A 48 45.56 11.93 1.30
N GLN A 49 44.84 12.94 0.80
CA GLN A 49 43.54 12.79 0.16
C GLN A 49 43.65 12.14 -1.22
N ASP A 50 44.55 12.65 -2.07
CA ASP A 50 44.85 12.07 -3.40
C ASP A 50 45.27 10.61 -3.27
N ALA A 51 45.97 10.26 -2.18
CA ALA A 51 46.40 8.90 -1.87
C ALA A 51 45.32 8.04 -1.16
N GLY A 52 44.11 8.55 -0.96
CA GLY A 52 42.96 7.83 -0.40
C GLY A 52 42.97 7.61 1.11
N PHE A 53 43.88 8.25 1.86
CA PHE A 53 44.01 8.06 3.31
C PHE A 53 43.11 9.00 4.14
N LEU A 54 42.65 10.10 3.54
CA LEU A 54 41.83 11.13 4.19
C LEU A 54 40.66 11.53 3.28
N ASN A 55 39.46 11.69 3.84
CA ASN A 55 38.31 12.28 3.15
C ASN A 55 37.95 13.63 3.77
N LYS A 56 37.71 14.66 2.94
CA LYS A 56 37.20 15.97 3.36
C LYS A 56 35.95 16.31 2.57
N GLU A 57 34.87 16.62 3.26
CA GLU A 57 33.72 17.28 2.66
C GLU A 57 34.07 18.75 2.39
N HIS A 58 33.77 19.23 1.18
CA HIS A 58 34.01 20.62 0.80
C HIS A 58 33.29 21.57 1.77
N ASN A 59 33.98 22.64 2.18
CA ASN A 59 33.50 23.75 3.02
C ASN A 59 33.45 23.63 4.55
N GLN A 60 34.15 22.68 5.19
CA GLN A 60 34.39 22.78 6.65
C GLN A 60 35.89 22.68 7.04
N PRO A 61 36.43 23.61 7.87
CA PRO A 61 37.83 23.60 8.28
C PRO A 61 38.23 22.42 9.20
N ARG A 62 37.27 21.58 9.66
CA ARG A 62 37.49 20.48 10.63
C ARG A 62 36.95 19.10 10.20
N ALA A 63 36.70 18.86 8.92
CA ALA A 63 36.20 17.57 8.45
C ALA A 63 37.31 16.77 7.75
N VAL A 64 38.21 16.15 8.50
CA VAL A 64 39.15 15.16 7.96
C VAL A 64 38.88 13.84 8.68
N SER A 65 38.26 12.89 8.00
CA SER A 65 38.03 11.53 8.54
C SER A 65 39.02 10.54 7.94
N THR A 66 39.53 9.64 8.78
CA THR A 66 40.42 8.55 8.35
C THR A 66 39.57 7.36 7.91
N VAL A 67 39.80 6.87 6.69
CA VAL A 67 39.11 5.69 6.17
C VAL A 67 39.67 4.46 6.91
N LYS A 68 38.96 3.96 7.93
CA LYS A 68 39.20 2.60 8.42
C LYS A 68 38.89 1.65 7.27
N ALA A 69 39.82 0.76 6.93
CA ALA A 69 39.55 -0.35 6.01
C ALA A 69 38.40 -1.16 6.61
N LYS A 70 37.21 -1.05 6.02
CA LYS A 70 36.03 -1.80 6.47
C LYS A 70 36.34 -3.29 6.29
N GLN A 71 36.28 -4.06 7.37
CA GLN A 71 36.43 -5.51 7.28
C GLN A 71 35.25 -6.07 6.49
N THR A 72 35.53 -6.67 5.33
CA THR A 72 34.54 -7.36 4.51
C THR A 72 34.42 -8.82 4.94
N VAL A 73 33.25 -9.41 4.70
CA VAL A 73 32.95 -10.82 4.91
C VAL A 73 32.17 -11.31 3.69
N GLU A 74 32.51 -12.51 3.24
CA GLU A 74 31.75 -13.22 2.21
C GLU A 74 30.64 -14.03 2.86
N ILE A 75 29.41 -13.85 2.38
CA ILE A 75 28.22 -14.56 2.86
C ILE A 75 27.73 -15.47 1.74
N PRO A 76 27.56 -16.78 1.99
CA PRO A 76 27.04 -17.70 0.98
C PRO A 76 25.54 -17.48 0.74
N ILE A 77 25.12 -17.51 -0.52
CA ILE A 77 23.71 -17.58 -0.91
C ILE A 77 23.32 -19.06 -0.93
N LEU A 78 22.40 -19.47 -0.05
CA LEU A 78 22.02 -20.87 0.15
C LEU A 78 20.83 -21.33 -0.70
N GLY A 79 20.37 -20.50 -1.63
CA GLY A 79 19.25 -20.80 -2.52
C GLY A 79 18.18 -19.70 -2.54
N ALA A 80 16.96 -20.08 -2.89
CA ALA A 80 15.82 -19.18 -2.97
C ALA A 80 14.75 -19.49 -1.92
N ILE A 81 14.02 -18.46 -1.50
CA ILE A 81 12.89 -18.57 -0.58
C ILE A 81 11.62 -18.07 -1.25
N ALA A 82 10.70 -18.99 -1.52
CA ALA A 82 9.42 -18.69 -2.12
C ALA A 82 8.40 -18.20 -1.09
N ALA A 83 7.60 -17.22 -1.48
CA ALA A 83 6.42 -16.79 -0.76
C ALA A 83 5.31 -17.85 -0.89
N GLY A 84 5.21 -18.77 0.07
CA GLY A 84 4.05 -19.67 0.21
C GLY A 84 4.10 -20.97 -0.61
N GLN A 85 5.27 -21.41 -1.06
CA GLN A 85 5.52 -22.75 -1.62
C GLN A 85 6.77 -23.35 -0.95
N PRO A 86 6.94 -24.69 -0.92
CA PRO A 86 8.08 -25.35 -0.29
C PRO A 86 9.43 -24.85 -0.79
N ILE A 87 10.44 -24.83 0.08
CA ILE A 87 11.83 -24.71 -0.39
C ILE A 87 12.23 -26.06 -1.00
N GLU A 88 12.49 -26.08 -2.29
CA GLU A 88 13.42 -27.07 -2.85
C GLU A 88 14.83 -26.59 -2.53
N ALA A 89 15.47 -27.25 -1.56
CA ALA A 89 16.85 -26.98 -1.19
C ALA A 89 17.76 -27.52 -2.29
N ILE A 90 17.95 -26.73 -3.35
CA ILE A 90 19.03 -26.97 -4.30
C ILE A 90 20.21 -26.12 -3.83
N GLU A 91 21.16 -26.78 -3.15
CA GLU A 91 22.49 -26.21 -2.91
C GLU A 91 23.15 -25.99 -4.28
N ILE A 92 23.05 -24.78 -4.82
CA ILE A 92 23.85 -24.37 -5.97
C ILE A 92 25.23 -24.01 -5.40
N PRO A 93 26.32 -24.71 -5.76
CA PRO A 93 27.65 -24.35 -5.27
C PRO A 93 28.08 -22.98 -5.81
N ASP A 94 28.68 -22.17 -4.92
CA ASP A 94 29.59 -21.05 -5.20
C ASP A 94 29.07 -19.62 -5.47
N GLU A 95 27.80 -19.27 -5.16
CA GLU A 95 27.38 -17.84 -5.14
C GLU A 95 27.58 -17.21 -3.74
N THR A 96 28.47 -16.22 -3.62
CA THR A 96 28.69 -15.44 -2.39
C THR A 96 28.47 -13.95 -2.61
N ILE A 97 28.12 -13.23 -1.55
CA ILE A 97 28.03 -11.77 -1.53
C ILE A 97 29.04 -11.19 -0.55
N THR A 98 29.75 -10.14 -0.98
CA THR A 98 30.72 -9.44 -0.13
C THR A 98 30.08 -8.25 0.55
N ILE A 99 30.05 -8.25 1.88
CA ILE A 99 29.41 -7.21 2.70
C ILE A 99 30.39 -6.72 3.76
N THR A 100 30.25 -5.47 4.21
CA THR A 100 31.06 -4.96 5.33
C THR A 100 30.47 -5.38 6.67
N ARG A 101 31.33 -5.73 7.66
CA ARG A 101 30.88 -6.19 8.99
C ARG A 101 29.95 -5.23 9.71
N ASP A 102 30.11 -3.92 9.48
CA ASP A 102 29.27 -2.89 10.11
C ASP A 102 27.80 -2.98 9.66
N GLU A 103 27.52 -3.62 8.52
CA GLU A 103 26.18 -3.70 7.93
C GLU A 103 25.36 -4.91 8.39
N ILE A 104 26.00 -5.92 9.00
CA ILE A 104 25.36 -7.19 9.41
C ILE A 104 25.47 -7.48 10.91
N GLY A 105 26.20 -6.62 11.65
CA GLY A 105 26.48 -6.76 13.08
C GLY A 105 27.78 -7.50 13.37
N LYS A 106 28.35 -7.27 14.56
CA LYS A 106 29.71 -7.74 14.93
C LYS A 106 29.82 -9.25 15.20
N GLN A 107 28.69 -9.94 15.42
CA GLN A 107 28.66 -11.35 15.84
C GLN A 107 27.49 -12.11 15.19
N GLY A 108 27.67 -13.42 14.98
CA GLY A 108 26.69 -14.33 14.40
C GLY A 108 27.18 -15.01 13.11
N LYS A 109 26.56 -16.14 12.77
CA LYS A 109 26.70 -16.76 11.44
C LYS A 109 25.60 -16.19 10.55
N HIS A 110 25.95 -15.82 9.32
CA HIS A 110 25.02 -15.26 8.36
C HIS A 110 24.99 -16.10 7.10
N TYR A 111 23.84 -16.10 6.43
CA TYR A 111 23.64 -16.67 5.11
C TYR A 111 22.67 -15.78 4.33
N ALA A 112 22.65 -15.91 3.02
CA ALA A 112 21.75 -15.15 2.17
C ALA A 112 20.77 -16.09 1.44
N LEU A 113 19.60 -15.56 1.14
CA LEU A 113 18.60 -16.23 0.30
C LEU A 113 18.07 -15.25 -0.75
N ARG A 114 17.78 -15.76 -1.94
CA ARG A 114 17.11 -14.99 -2.99
C ARG A 114 15.60 -15.05 -2.78
N VAL A 115 14.95 -13.91 -2.70
CA VAL A 115 13.51 -13.82 -2.50
C VAL A 115 12.78 -14.17 -3.80
N GLN A 116 11.78 -15.04 -3.68
CA GLN A 116 10.85 -15.35 -4.75
C GLN A 116 9.42 -15.02 -4.30
N GLY A 117 8.73 -14.15 -5.05
CA GLY A 117 7.37 -13.69 -4.79
C GLY A 117 7.26 -12.38 -4.01
N SER A 118 6.04 -12.04 -3.61
CA SER A 118 5.67 -10.68 -3.18
C SER A 118 5.08 -10.59 -1.77
N SER A 119 5.31 -11.58 -0.89
CA SER A 119 4.64 -11.58 0.43
C SER A 119 5.13 -10.53 1.43
N MET A 120 6.23 -9.84 1.13
CA MET A 120 6.88 -8.89 2.04
C MET A 120 7.11 -7.51 1.41
N ILE A 121 6.30 -7.13 0.41
CA ILE A 121 6.44 -5.87 -0.34
C ILE A 121 6.36 -4.61 0.54
N ASP A 122 5.53 -4.60 1.58
CA ASP A 122 5.39 -3.46 2.48
C ASP A 122 6.62 -3.30 3.40
N GLU A 123 7.46 -4.33 3.52
CA GLU A 123 8.79 -4.26 4.15
C GLU A 123 9.89 -3.85 3.15
N GLY A 124 9.51 -3.51 1.93
CA GLY A 124 10.45 -3.18 0.86
C GLY A 124 11.25 -4.37 0.35
N ILE A 125 10.79 -5.61 0.61
CA ILE A 125 11.38 -6.85 0.11
C ILE A 125 10.58 -7.31 -1.11
N PHE A 126 11.20 -7.25 -2.28
CA PHE A 126 10.58 -7.62 -3.55
C PHE A 126 11.17 -8.91 -4.12
N ASP A 127 10.47 -9.46 -5.11
CA ASP A 127 10.95 -10.58 -5.91
C ASP A 127 12.33 -10.27 -6.51
N GLY A 128 13.25 -11.24 -6.42
CA GLY A 128 14.63 -11.12 -6.88
C GLY A 128 15.61 -10.46 -5.90
N ASP A 129 15.13 -9.84 -4.82
CA ASP A 129 16.01 -9.28 -3.78
C ASP A 129 16.83 -10.39 -3.09
N ILE A 130 18.01 -10.04 -2.61
CA ILE A 130 18.82 -10.91 -1.76
C ILE A 130 18.65 -10.46 -0.31
N VAL A 131 18.12 -11.34 0.54
CA VAL A 131 18.00 -11.10 1.98
C VAL A 131 19.16 -11.76 2.71
N VAL A 132 19.83 -11.00 3.58
CA VAL A 132 20.87 -11.50 4.48
C VAL A 132 20.21 -11.85 5.79
N ILE A 133 20.41 -13.08 6.22
CA ILE A 133 19.79 -13.66 7.41
C ILE A 133 20.87 -13.97 8.44
N ARG A 134 20.65 -13.55 9.68
CA ARG A 134 21.42 -14.00 10.82
C ARG A 134 20.82 -15.31 11.33
N LYS A 135 21.62 -16.38 11.37
CA LYS A 135 21.19 -17.70 11.83
C LYS A 135 20.94 -17.66 13.33
N GLN A 136 19.68 -17.85 13.73
CA GLN A 136 19.22 -17.87 15.12
C GLN A 136 17.87 -18.60 15.19
N GLU A 137 17.57 -19.21 16.33
CA GLU A 137 16.36 -20.02 16.56
C GLU A 137 15.23 -19.25 17.27
N VAL A 138 15.52 -18.03 17.74
CA VAL A 138 14.58 -17.19 18.47
C VAL A 138 14.44 -15.87 17.73
N ALA A 139 13.23 -15.32 17.69
CA ALA A 139 12.94 -14.00 17.13
C ALA A 139 11.95 -13.24 18.02
N GLU A 140 12.08 -11.92 18.04
CA GLU A 140 11.18 -11.00 18.74
C GLU A 140 9.96 -10.67 17.87
N ASN A 141 8.88 -10.22 18.52
CA ASN A 141 7.66 -9.84 17.81
C ASN A 141 7.93 -8.69 16.83
N GLY A 142 7.42 -8.83 15.61
CA GLY A 142 7.58 -7.88 14.51
C GLY A 142 8.84 -8.07 13.66
N GLN A 143 9.76 -8.95 14.06
CA GLN A 143 10.93 -9.26 13.24
C GLN A 143 10.54 -10.09 12.00
N THR A 144 11.17 -9.78 10.87
CA THR A 144 11.07 -10.57 9.64
C THR A 144 11.97 -11.79 9.74
N VAL A 145 11.37 -12.97 9.70
CA VAL A 145 12.04 -14.26 9.94
C VAL A 145 11.93 -15.18 8.74
N VAL A 146 12.91 -16.08 8.63
CA VAL A 146 12.76 -17.32 7.88
C VAL A 146 12.11 -18.33 8.83
N ALA A 147 10.83 -18.60 8.61
CA ALA A 147 10.03 -19.53 9.39
C ALA A 147 9.78 -20.79 8.57
N VAL A 148 10.05 -21.95 9.14
CA VAL A 148 9.65 -23.25 8.59
C VAL A 148 8.34 -23.66 9.25
N ILE A 149 7.34 -23.93 8.42
CA ILE A 149 6.02 -24.43 8.77
C ILE A 149 5.74 -25.70 7.97
N ASP A 150 4.84 -26.56 8.45
CA ASP A 150 4.23 -27.76 7.82
C ASP A 150 4.96 -28.35 6.57
N ASP A 151 5.37 -29.62 6.59
CA ASP A 151 6.09 -30.29 5.49
C ASP A 151 7.42 -29.59 5.07
N ASN A 152 8.14 -28.99 6.03
CA ASN A 152 9.43 -28.32 5.82
C ASN A 152 9.39 -27.12 4.85
N GLN A 153 8.25 -26.45 4.71
CA GLN A 153 8.13 -25.26 3.87
C GLN A 153 8.68 -24.03 4.59
N ALA A 154 9.79 -23.45 4.11
CA ALA A 154 10.28 -22.20 4.66
C ALA A 154 9.71 -20.97 3.93
N THR A 155 9.29 -19.99 4.71
CA THR A 155 8.68 -18.75 4.25
C THR A 155 9.29 -17.54 4.95
N LEU A 156 9.29 -16.40 4.26
CA LEU A 156 9.60 -15.10 4.84
C LEU A 156 8.32 -14.43 5.34
N LYS A 157 8.23 -14.15 6.65
CA LYS A 157 7.07 -13.49 7.30
C LYS A 157 7.51 -12.68 8.52
N LYS A 158 6.67 -11.76 8.99
CA LYS A 158 6.83 -11.18 10.33
C LYS A 158 6.29 -12.14 11.39
N LEU A 159 7.08 -12.42 12.41
CA LEU A 159 6.68 -13.27 13.52
C LEU A 159 6.01 -12.45 14.63
N TYR A 160 4.87 -12.90 15.14
CA TYR A 160 4.25 -12.39 16.35
C TYR A 160 3.81 -13.55 17.24
N ARG A 161 4.05 -13.43 18.55
CA ARG A 161 3.58 -14.35 19.59
C ARG A 161 2.37 -13.73 20.27
N GLU A 162 1.19 -14.31 20.07
CA GLU A 162 -0.10 -13.79 20.54
C GLU A 162 -0.98 -14.95 21.01
N ASN A 163 -1.56 -14.84 22.22
CA ASN A 163 -2.51 -15.83 22.78
C ASN A 163 -2.00 -17.29 22.77
N GLY A 164 -0.71 -17.50 23.01
CA GLY A 164 -0.11 -18.84 23.00
C GLY A 164 0.11 -19.44 21.61
N LYS A 165 -0.10 -18.67 20.54
CA LYS A 165 0.14 -19.06 19.15
C LYS A 165 1.14 -18.14 18.46
N PHE A 166 1.73 -18.63 17.39
CA PHE A 166 2.55 -17.85 16.47
C PHE A 166 1.68 -17.36 15.30
N ARG A 167 1.66 -16.04 15.09
CA ARG A 167 1.10 -15.38 13.91
C ARG A 167 2.25 -15.01 12.97
N LEU A 168 2.27 -15.63 11.81
CA LEU A 168 3.15 -15.31 10.69
C LEU A 168 2.42 -14.34 9.76
N GLN A 169 2.78 -13.08 9.87
CA GLN A 169 2.14 -11.98 9.16
C GLN A 169 2.88 -11.69 7.84
N PRO A 170 2.22 -11.80 6.67
CA PRO A 170 2.75 -11.23 5.44
C PRO A 170 2.74 -9.70 5.54
N ALA A 171 3.76 -9.07 4.96
CA ALA A 171 3.76 -7.63 4.72
C ALA A 171 3.30 -7.38 3.27
N ASN A 172 2.08 -7.84 2.98
CA ASN A 172 1.38 -7.64 1.73
C ASN A 172 -0.13 -7.61 2.05
N PRO A 173 -0.87 -6.53 1.69
CA PRO A 173 -2.29 -6.39 2.02
C PRO A 173 -3.20 -7.43 1.37
N THR A 174 -2.74 -8.11 0.32
CA THR A 174 -3.53 -9.11 -0.41
C THR A 174 -3.43 -10.51 0.18
N LEU A 175 -2.59 -10.73 1.20
CA LEU A 175 -2.34 -12.03 1.81
C LEU A 175 -2.82 -12.09 3.26
N PHE A 176 -3.40 -13.23 3.64
CA PHE A 176 -3.88 -13.45 5.01
C PHE A 176 -2.78 -13.91 5.97
N PRO A 177 -2.86 -13.57 7.27
CA PRO A 177 -1.93 -14.07 8.29
C PRO A 177 -2.09 -15.58 8.50
N ILE A 178 -0.98 -16.26 8.78
CA ILE A 178 -0.96 -17.69 9.09
C ILE A 178 -0.79 -17.86 10.60
N TYR A 179 -1.64 -18.67 11.22
CA TYR A 179 -1.57 -18.96 12.66
C TYR A 179 -1.15 -20.41 12.88
N ARG A 180 -0.16 -20.62 13.74
CA ARG A 180 0.38 -21.95 14.09
C ARG A 180 0.68 -22.04 15.58
N ASP A 181 0.56 -23.25 16.11
CA ASP A 181 0.90 -23.53 17.50
C ASP A 181 2.43 -23.65 17.67
N GLU A 182 3.13 -24.15 16.64
CA GLU A 182 4.59 -24.26 16.59
C GLU A 182 5.15 -23.69 15.28
N VAL A 183 6.32 -23.05 15.35
CA VAL A 183 7.07 -22.51 14.20
C VAL A 183 8.55 -22.69 14.47
N GLU A 184 9.29 -23.26 13.51
CA GLU A 184 10.75 -23.30 13.57
C GLU A 184 11.34 -22.04 12.92
N VAL A 185 12.07 -21.23 13.69
CA VAL A 185 12.78 -20.06 13.16
C VAL A 185 14.18 -20.48 12.73
N ARG A 186 14.53 -20.28 11.45
CA ARG A 186 15.88 -20.55 10.91
C ARG A 186 16.76 -19.31 10.88
N GLY A 187 16.21 -18.14 11.12
CA GLY A 187 16.95 -16.90 11.26
C GLY A 187 16.10 -15.63 11.11
N VAL A 188 16.74 -14.49 11.37
CA VAL A 188 16.15 -13.15 11.27
C VAL A 188 16.83 -12.37 10.14
N VAL A 189 16.03 -11.70 9.30
CA VAL A 189 16.54 -10.83 8.24
C VAL A 189 17.21 -9.60 8.85
N VAL A 190 18.47 -9.36 8.48
CA VAL A 190 19.26 -8.22 8.96
C VAL A 190 19.55 -7.19 7.88
N LYS A 191 19.55 -7.58 6.60
CA LYS A 191 19.83 -6.68 5.48
C LYS A 191 19.14 -7.17 4.20
N ILE A 192 18.77 -6.21 3.36
CA ILE A 192 18.21 -6.44 2.02
C ILE A 192 19.21 -5.85 1.02
N ILE A 193 19.52 -6.59 -0.04
CA ILE A 193 20.38 -6.15 -1.13
C ILE A 193 19.58 -6.27 -2.41
N ARG A 194 19.45 -5.15 -3.12
CA ARG A 194 18.79 -5.07 -4.42
C ARG A 194 19.82 -4.71 -5.48
N ASN A 195 19.90 -5.53 -6.52
CA ASN A 195 20.64 -5.17 -7.71
C ASN A 195 19.70 -4.42 -8.68
N LEU A 196 19.95 -3.12 -8.85
CA LEU A 196 19.14 -2.23 -9.68
C LEU A 196 19.47 -2.35 -11.17
N GLU A 197 20.67 -2.81 -11.53
CA GLU A 197 21.06 -3.02 -12.93
C GLU A 197 20.35 -4.24 -13.52
N SER A 198 20.15 -5.29 -12.74
CA SER A 198 19.36 -6.46 -13.18
C SER A 198 17.88 -6.16 -13.40
N GLN A 199 17.34 -5.07 -12.84
CA GLN A 199 15.93 -4.68 -13.08
C GLN A 199 15.70 -4.01 -14.44
N LEU A 200 16.77 -3.55 -15.11
CA LEU A 200 16.68 -3.01 -16.48
C LEU A 200 16.68 -4.11 -17.55
N ASP A 201 17.29 -5.28 -17.26
CA ASP A 201 17.45 -6.38 -18.22
C ASP A 201 16.65 -7.66 -17.90
N GLN A 202 16.01 -7.78 -16.72
CA GLN A 202 15.17 -8.94 -16.37
C GLN A 202 13.71 -8.81 -16.79
N GLY A 203 13.42 -7.98 -17.79
CA GLY A 203 12.14 -7.99 -18.51
C GLY A 203 11.95 -9.22 -19.42
N GLN A 204 12.94 -10.13 -19.50
CA GLN A 204 12.97 -11.23 -20.46
C GLN A 204 13.40 -12.57 -19.82
N SER A 205 12.68 -13.05 -18.80
CA SER A 205 12.54 -14.51 -18.57
C SER A 205 11.56 -14.77 -17.42
N ARG A 206 10.31 -15.07 -17.76
CA ARG A 206 9.46 -16.18 -17.24
C ARG A 206 7.99 -15.89 -17.56
N ASP A 207 7.41 -16.79 -18.34
CA ASP A 207 6.07 -16.79 -18.94
C ASP A 207 5.73 -15.59 -19.83
N GLU A 208 6.01 -15.71 -21.14
CA GLU A 208 5.54 -14.80 -22.22
C GLU A 208 4.01 -14.55 -22.20
N LYS A 209 3.26 -15.29 -21.39
CA LYS A 209 1.82 -15.18 -21.29
C LYS A 209 1.35 -14.01 -20.40
N TYR A 210 2.17 -13.52 -19.46
CA TYR A 210 1.72 -12.50 -18.50
C TYR A 210 2.78 -11.42 -18.22
N VAL A 211 3.18 -10.68 -19.24
CA VAL A 211 3.89 -9.41 -19.06
C VAL A 211 2.94 -8.38 -18.46
N ARG A 212 3.30 -7.78 -17.31
CA ARG A 212 2.54 -6.68 -16.71
C ARG A 212 2.56 -5.46 -17.65
N LYS A 213 1.50 -5.30 -18.42
CA LYS A 213 1.30 -4.12 -19.26
C LYS A 213 0.65 -3.01 -18.43
N ILE A 214 1.30 -1.85 -18.38
CA ILE A 214 0.65 -0.63 -17.90
C ILE A 214 -0.15 -0.06 -19.07
N ASP A 215 -1.47 -0.06 -18.93
CA ASP A 215 -2.37 0.56 -19.89
C ASP A 215 -3.04 1.78 -19.24
N TYR A 216 -2.47 2.96 -19.49
CA TYR A 216 -2.99 4.23 -18.99
C TYR A 216 -4.40 4.55 -19.51
N SER A 217 -4.89 3.86 -20.55
CA SER A 217 -6.27 4.06 -21.01
C SER A 217 -7.32 3.58 -20.00
N TRP A 218 -6.93 2.86 -18.95
CA TRP A 218 -7.80 2.45 -17.84
C TRP A 218 -7.72 3.37 -16.61
N ASP A 219 -6.97 4.47 -16.66
CA ASP A 219 -6.73 5.32 -15.49
C ASP A 219 -7.92 6.23 -15.12
N TYR A 220 -8.78 6.58 -16.09
CA TYR A 220 -9.97 7.42 -15.95
C TYR A 220 -9.78 8.66 -15.07
N ARG A 221 -8.58 9.23 -15.05
CA ARG A 221 -8.26 10.34 -14.14
C ARG A 221 -9.06 11.59 -14.55
N GLY A 222 -9.84 12.14 -13.61
CA GLY A 222 -10.66 13.33 -13.83
C GLY A 222 -12.07 13.04 -14.38
N GLU A 223 -12.41 11.78 -14.62
CA GLU A 223 -13.73 11.38 -15.09
C GLU A 223 -14.84 11.60 -14.05
N LYS A 224 -16.05 11.90 -14.54
CA LYS A 224 -17.23 12.09 -13.68
C LYS A 224 -17.89 10.75 -13.38
N THR A 225 -17.70 10.25 -12.16
CA THR A 225 -18.23 8.94 -11.71
C THR A 225 -19.69 8.99 -11.23
N LYS A 226 -20.22 10.19 -10.97
CA LYS A 226 -21.62 10.41 -10.52
C LYS A 226 -22.54 10.93 -11.63
N SER A 227 -22.24 10.62 -12.89
CA SER A 227 -23.08 11.02 -14.03
C SER A 227 -24.38 10.21 -14.09
N HIS A 228 -25.40 10.71 -14.80
CA HIS A 228 -26.70 10.03 -14.97
C HIS A 228 -27.30 9.62 -13.61
N THR A 229 -27.79 8.38 -13.51
CA THR A 229 -28.38 7.83 -12.29
C THR A 229 -27.36 7.27 -11.31
N HIS A 230 -26.06 7.26 -11.64
CA HIS A 230 -25.01 6.79 -10.71
C HIS A 230 -24.90 7.64 -9.44
N GLY A 231 -25.20 8.94 -9.55
CA GLY A 231 -25.08 9.88 -8.44
C GLY A 231 -26.26 9.93 -7.46
N ILE A 232 -27.33 9.15 -7.68
CA ILE A 232 -28.57 9.29 -6.90
C ILE A 232 -28.45 8.71 -5.48
N HIS A 233 -27.61 7.70 -5.28
CA HIS A 233 -27.45 7.03 -3.99
C HIS A 233 -26.06 6.42 -3.84
N THR A 234 -25.48 6.51 -2.64
CA THR A 234 -24.17 5.93 -2.35
C THR A 234 -24.32 4.49 -1.84
N TYR A 235 -23.65 3.54 -2.51
CA TYR A 235 -23.61 2.14 -2.09
C TYR A 235 -22.15 1.68 -1.89
N PRO A 236 -21.87 0.75 -0.95
CA PRO A 236 -20.51 0.25 -0.74
C PRO A 236 -19.92 -0.45 -1.96
N ALA A 237 -18.59 -0.41 -2.10
CA ALA A 237 -17.81 -1.17 -3.08
C ALA A 237 -18.24 -1.01 -4.55
N MET A 238 -18.75 0.16 -4.93
CA MET A 238 -19.06 0.46 -6.34
C MET A 238 -17.78 0.64 -7.17
N PHE A 239 -17.77 0.10 -8.39
CA PHE A 239 -16.72 0.38 -9.37
C PHE A 239 -17.02 1.67 -10.15
N ILE A 240 -15.99 2.22 -10.81
CA ILE A 240 -16.08 3.41 -11.66
C ILE A 240 -16.90 3.08 -12.92
N PRO A 241 -17.99 3.80 -13.25
CA PRO A 241 -18.86 3.45 -14.38
C PRO A 241 -18.14 3.25 -15.72
N GLN A 242 -17.09 4.05 -15.98
CA GLN A 242 -16.29 4.00 -17.19
C GLN A 242 -15.58 2.64 -17.38
N VAL A 243 -15.16 1.99 -16.29
CA VAL A 243 -14.59 0.63 -16.34
C VAL A 243 -15.65 -0.36 -16.82
N GLY A 244 -16.85 -0.28 -16.25
CA GLY A 244 -17.98 -1.12 -16.68
C GLY A 244 -18.35 -0.87 -18.14
N ARG A 245 -18.47 0.40 -18.55
CA ARG A 245 -18.78 0.78 -19.93
C ARG A 245 -17.81 0.16 -20.93
N ARG A 246 -16.50 0.32 -20.68
CA ARG A 246 -15.48 -0.20 -21.60
C ARG A 246 -15.54 -1.71 -21.72
N LEU A 247 -15.74 -2.43 -20.61
CA LEU A 247 -15.89 -3.89 -20.65
C LEU A 247 -17.13 -4.29 -21.45
N LEU A 248 -18.26 -3.61 -21.24
CA LEU A 248 -19.49 -3.87 -21.98
C LEU A 248 -19.33 -3.58 -23.48
N GLU A 249 -18.70 -2.48 -23.86
CA GLU A 249 -18.42 -2.13 -25.26
C GLU A 249 -17.46 -3.13 -25.93
N THR A 250 -16.50 -3.66 -25.16
CA THR A 250 -15.51 -4.62 -25.66
C THR A 250 -16.13 -5.99 -25.91
N TYR A 251 -17.04 -6.44 -25.02
CA TYR A 251 -17.51 -7.82 -24.99
C TYR A 251 -19.01 -7.99 -25.33
N SER A 252 -19.72 -6.93 -25.72
CA SER A 252 -21.13 -7.00 -26.12
C SER A 252 -21.48 -6.05 -27.26
N LYS A 253 -22.56 -6.37 -27.97
CA LYS A 253 -23.16 -5.59 -29.06
C LYS A 253 -24.52 -5.01 -28.67
N GLU A 254 -25.00 -4.04 -29.44
CA GLU A 254 -26.32 -3.45 -29.22
C GLU A 254 -27.41 -4.53 -29.28
N GLY A 255 -28.35 -4.50 -28.34
CA GLY A 255 -29.39 -5.53 -28.20
C GLY A 255 -28.96 -6.78 -27.41
N ASP A 256 -27.67 -7.00 -27.16
CA ASP A 256 -27.21 -8.13 -26.34
C ASP A 256 -27.79 -8.05 -24.92
N THR A 257 -27.92 -9.22 -24.28
CA THR A 257 -28.41 -9.33 -22.90
C THR A 257 -27.24 -9.49 -21.93
N ILE A 258 -27.15 -8.55 -21.00
CA ILE A 258 -26.19 -8.55 -19.91
C ILE A 258 -26.89 -9.03 -18.64
N CYS A 259 -26.32 -10.06 -18.01
CA CYS A 259 -26.76 -10.54 -16.70
C CYS A 259 -25.64 -10.32 -15.69
N ASP A 260 -25.92 -9.51 -14.67
CA ASP A 260 -25.02 -9.31 -13.54
C ASP A 260 -25.60 -10.02 -12.31
N ILE A 261 -24.99 -11.13 -11.94
CA ILE A 261 -25.46 -12.02 -10.86
C ILE A 261 -25.11 -11.51 -9.45
N PHE A 262 -24.37 -10.41 -9.35
CA PHE A 262 -24.02 -9.72 -8.11
C PHE A 262 -24.08 -8.20 -8.32
N CYS A 263 -25.23 -7.74 -8.81
CA CYS A 263 -25.31 -6.41 -9.43
C CYS A 263 -25.14 -5.24 -8.46
N GLY A 264 -25.24 -5.46 -7.15
CA GLY A 264 -25.22 -4.41 -6.15
C GLY A 264 -26.23 -3.31 -6.49
N SER A 265 -25.80 -2.05 -6.44
CA SER A 265 -26.65 -0.90 -6.83
C SER A 265 -26.79 -0.71 -8.35
N GLY A 266 -26.37 -1.67 -9.17
CA GLY A 266 -26.68 -1.74 -10.59
C GLY A 266 -25.80 -0.87 -11.50
N SER A 267 -24.55 -0.56 -11.14
CA SER A 267 -23.66 0.25 -12.01
C SER A 267 -23.48 -0.37 -13.40
N ALA A 268 -23.27 -1.69 -13.49
CA ALA A 268 -23.16 -2.39 -14.78
C ALA A 268 -24.47 -2.34 -15.57
N LEU A 269 -25.61 -2.43 -14.87
CA LEU A 269 -26.93 -2.39 -15.49
C LEU A 269 -27.24 -1.02 -16.07
N VAL A 270 -26.93 0.06 -15.34
CA VAL A 270 -27.08 1.43 -15.85
C VAL A 270 -26.24 1.62 -17.11
N GLU A 271 -24.97 1.23 -17.07
CA GLU A 271 -24.08 1.33 -18.22
C GLU A 271 -24.60 0.52 -19.41
N SER A 272 -25.04 -0.72 -19.17
CA SER A 272 -25.65 -1.58 -20.20
C SER A 272 -26.82 -0.88 -20.89
N ARG A 273 -27.72 -0.26 -20.11
CA ARG A 273 -28.87 0.47 -20.66
C ARG A 273 -28.46 1.71 -21.45
N LEU A 274 -27.45 2.45 -20.99
CA LEU A 274 -26.95 3.65 -21.68
C LEU A 274 -26.39 3.33 -23.07
N ILE A 275 -25.76 2.17 -23.23
CA ILE A 275 -25.24 1.71 -24.52
C ILE A 275 -26.23 0.80 -25.26
N GLY A 276 -27.52 0.74 -24.90
CA GLY A 276 -28.53 0.01 -25.69
C GLY A 276 -28.49 -1.52 -25.56
N ARG A 277 -28.04 -2.05 -24.42
CA ARG A 277 -28.11 -3.48 -24.08
C ARG A 277 -29.33 -3.77 -23.19
N ASN A 278 -29.80 -5.01 -23.24
CA ASN A 278 -30.73 -5.54 -22.25
C ASN A 278 -29.96 -5.84 -20.96
N ALA A 279 -30.55 -5.57 -19.80
CA ALA A 279 -29.84 -5.67 -18.52
C ALA A 279 -30.71 -6.34 -17.46
N TYR A 280 -30.20 -7.42 -16.86
CA TYR A 280 -30.81 -8.14 -15.75
C TYR A 280 -29.83 -8.22 -14.59
N GLY A 281 -30.29 -7.83 -13.40
CA GLY A 281 -29.49 -7.86 -12.18
C GLY A 281 -30.08 -8.83 -11.17
N ILE A 282 -29.20 -9.60 -10.52
CA ILE A 282 -29.52 -10.43 -9.37
C ILE A 282 -28.64 -9.99 -8.21
N ASP A 283 -29.22 -9.87 -7.03
CA ASP A 283 -28.49 -9.61 -5.79
C ASP A 283 -29.28 -10.21 -4.63
N LEU A 284 -28.60 -10.57 -3.54
CA LEU A 284 -29.26 -11.06 -2.33
C LEU A 284 -29.87 -9.91 -1.52
N ASN A 285 -29.29 -8.72 -1.59
CA ASN A 285 -29.67 -7.58 -0.77
C ASN A 285 -30.89 -6.86 -1.37
N PRO A 286 -32.05 -6.82 -0.67
CA PRO A 286 -33.25 -6.16 -1.18
C PRO A 286 -33.07 -4.66 -1.46
N LEU A 287 -32.21 -3.98 -0.68
CA LEU A 287 -31.89 -2.57 -0.94
C LEU A 287 -31.10 -2.43 -2.23
N ALA A 288 -30.13 -3.32 -2.48
CA ALA A 288 -29.34 -3.30 -3.72
C ALA A 288 -30.24 -3.44 -4.95
N ILE A 289 -31.14 -4.43 -4.94
CA ILE A 289 -32.15 -4.64 -5.99
C ILE A 289 -33.01 -3.38 -6.18
N PHE A 290 -33.48 -2.77 -5.08
CA PHE A 290 -34.31 -1.57 -5.14
C PHE A 290 -33.57 -0.37 -5.76
N LEU A 291 -32.31 -0.15 -5.36
CA LEU A 291 -31.45 0.89 -5.93
C LEU A 291 -31.19 0.64 -7.42
N ALA A 292 -30.83 -0.59 -7.79
CA ALA A 292 -30.58 -0.99 -9.17
C ALA A 292 -31.82 -0.73 -10.03
N LYS A 293 -33.00 -1.22 -9.60
CA LYS A 293 -34.28 -1.01 -10.31
C LYS A 293 -34.57 0.48 -10.53
N ALA A 294 -34.43 1.31 -9.50
CA ALA A 294 -34.66 2.75 -9.63
C ALA A 294 -33.66 3.42 -10.58
N LYS A 295 -32.38 3.03 -10.54
CA LYS A 295 -31.32 3.60 -11.38
C LYS A 295 -31.44 3.19 -12.86
N THR A 296 -32.01 2.03 -13.15
CA THR A 296 -32.13 1.50 -14.52
C THR A 296 -33.48 1.76 -15.18
N THR A 297 -34.50 2.18 -14.41
CA THR A 297 -35.83 2.48 -14.94
C THR A 297 -35.84 3.90 -15.54
N PRO A 298 -36.11 4.05 -16.84
CA PRO A 298 -36.18 5.37 -17.47
C PRO A 298 -37.33 6.21 -16.91
N ILE A 299 -37.07 7.50 -16.65
CA ILE A 299 -38.05 8.43 -16.15
C ILE A 299 -38.07 9.67 -17.03
N ASN A 300 -39.27 10.12 -17.42
CA ASN A 300 -39.41 11.37 -18.14
C ASN A 300 -39.06 12.55 -17.19
N PRO A 301 -38.06 13.39 -17.52
CA PRO A 301 -37.62 14.46 -16.62
C PRO A 301 -38.72 15.48 -16.30
N GLN A 302 -39.55 15.84 -17.27
CA GLN A 302 -40.62 16.82 -17.07
C GLN A 302 -41.69 16.30 -16.11
N LYS A 303 -42.08 15.02 -16.23
CA LYS A 303 -43.00 14.37 -15.29
C LYS A 303 -42.41 14.31 -13.89
N LEU A 304 -41.13 13.95 -13.78
CA LEU A 304 -40.42 13.90 -12.50
C LEU A 304 -40.36 15.28 -11.82
N THR A 305 -40.02 16.34 -12.58
CA THR A 305 -39.98 17.71 -12.05
C THR A 305 -41.36 18.17 -11.58
N LYS A 306 -42.42 17.91 -12.35
CA LYS A 306 -43.79 18.25 -11.96
C LYS A 306 -44.19 17.55 -10.67
N GLU A 307 -43.89 16.25 -10.56
CA GLU A 307 -44.22 15.47 -9.36
C GLU A 307 -43.38 15.87 -8.15
N TYR A 308 -42.12 16.26 -8.36
CA TYR A 308 -41.26 16.81 -7.30
C TYR A 308 -41.82 18.11 -6.73
N LEU A 309 -42.28 19.04 -7.57
CA LEU A 309 -42.92 20.27 -7.09
C LEU A 309 -44.22 19.97 -6.32
N ALA A 310 -45.04 19.04 -6.82
CA ALA A 310 -46.24 18.58 -6.12
C ALA A 310 -45.93 17.88 -4.80
N LEU A 311 -44.80 17.15 -4.71
CA LEU A 311 -44.32 16.55 -3.47
C LEU A 311 -44.02 17.60 -2.41
N LEU A 312 -43.34 18.69 -2.77
CA LEU A 312 -43.02 19.76 -1.82
C LEU A 312 -44.29 20.40 -1.22
N ASP A 313 -45.30 20.65 -2.06
CA ASP A 313 -46.61 21.15 -1.61
C ASP A 313 -47.33 20.15 -0.68
N ARG A 314 -47.36 18.85 -1.05
CA ARG A 314 -47.93 17.80 -0.18
C ARG A 314 -47.24 17.73 1.18
N VAL A 315 -45.91 17.76 1.21
CA VAL A 315 -45.14 17.74 2.47
C VAL A 315 -45.48 18.94 3.36
N GLY A 316 -45.68 20.12 2.75
CA GLY A 316 -46.07 21.34 3.47
C GLY A 316 -47.46 21.28 4.10
N LYS A 317 -48.39 20.52 3.51
CA LYS A 317 -49.77 20.38 4.00
C LYS A 317 -49.93 19.40 5.16
N ILE A 318 -49.01 18.45 5.31
CA ILE A 318 -49.09 17.43 6.37
C ILE A 318 -48.76 18.06 7.73
N LYS A 319 -49.66 17.93 8.70
CA LYS A 319 -49.45 18.43 10.07
C LYS A 319 -48.57 17.48 10.89
N ASP A 320 -47.85 18.01 11.88
CA ASP A 320 -46.93 17.23 12.72
C ASP A 320 -47.65 16.13 13.52
N ASN A 321 -48.89 16.41 13.96
CA ASN A 321 -49.72 15.49 14.73
C ASN A 321 -50.33 14.34 13.91
N GLU A 322 -50.29 14.40 12.58
CA GLU A 322 -50.80 13.36 11.67
C GLU A 322 -49.75 12.30 11.31
N ILE A 323 -48.56 12.40 11.92
CA ILE A 323 -47.40 11.56 11.60
C ILE A 323 -47.18 10.51 12.68
N LYS A 324 -47.26 9.24 12.26
CA LYS A 324 -46.78 8.13 13.07
C LYS A 324 -45.26 8.13 13.09
N ARG A 325 -44.68 8.25 14.29
CA ARG A 325 -43.24 8.17 14.51
C ARG A 325 -42.75 6.78 14.10
N PRO A 326 -41.63 6.67 13.34
CA PRO A 326 -40.99 5.39 13.09
C PRO A 326 -40.53 4.76 14.40
N ASP A 327 -40.72 3.46 14.55
CA ASP A 327 -40.33 2.72 15.74
C ASP A 327 -39.19 1.76 15.37
N PHE A 328 -37.98 2.09 15.83
CA PHE A 328 -36.82 1.20 15.78
C PHE A 328 -35.78 1.60 16.84
N LYS A 329 -34.94 0.62 17.19
CA LYS A 329 -33.95 0.74 18.26
C LYS A 329 -33.01 1.94 18.02
N ASN A 330 -32.80 2.75 19.05
CA ASN A 330 -31.88 3.88 19.08
C ASN A 330 -32.18 5.01 18.07
N ILE A 331 -33.42 5.20 17.65
CA ILE A 331 -33.78 6.28 16.70
C ILE A 331 -33.32 7.67 17.16
N ASP A 332 -33.41 7.96 18.47
CA ASP A 332 -33.05 9.26 19.05
C ASP A 332 -31.54 9.50 19.12
N PHE A 333 -30.74 8.42 19.08
CA PHE A 333 -29.29 8.51 18.92
C PHE A 333 -28.93 8.98 17.51
N TRP A 334 -29.62 8.44 16.50
CA TRP A 334 -29.34 8.72 15.10
C TRP A 334 -29.96 10.02 14.59
N PHE A 335 -31.08 10.48 15.17
CA PHE A 335 -31.82 11.62 14.64
C PHE A 335 -32.40 12.49 15.76
N LYS A 336 -32.42 13.80 15.54
CA LYS A 336 -33.17 14.74 16.40
C LYS A 336 -34.67 14.57 16.17
N ASP A 337 -35.49 14.81 17.20
CA ASP A 337 -36.97 14.76 17.12
C ASP A 337 -37.56 15.47 15.90
N LYS A 338 -37.13 16.72 15.67
CA LYS A 338 -37.60 17.51 14.51
C LYS A 338 -37.25 16.87 13.17
N VAL A 339 -36.11 16.17 13.09
CA VAL A 339 -35.67 15.48 11.86
C VAL A 339 -36.50 14.23 11.64
N ILE A 340 -36.80 13.47 12.70
CA ILE A 340 -37.65 12.28 12.63
C ILE A 340 -39.03 12.63 12.06
N VAL A 341 -39.65 13.70 12.57
CA VAL A 341 -40.97 14.16 12.09
C VAL A 341 -40.89 14.58 10.61
N LYS A 342 -39.87 15.36 10.22
CA LYS A 342 -39.70 15.80 8.82
C LYS A 342 -39.47 14.63 7.85
N LEU A 343 -38.62 13.67 8.20
CA LEU A 343 -38.37 12.47 7.38
C LEU A 343 -39.64 11.61 7.27
N ALA A 344 -40.41 11.49 8.35
CA ALA A 344 -41.66 10.75 8.33
C ALA A 344 -42.75 11.43 7.46
N LYS A 345 -42.83 12.77 7.46
CA LYS A 345 -43.67 13.52 6.51
C LYS A 345 -43.26 13.26 5.06
N LEU A 346 -41.97 13.37 4.78
CA LEU A 346 -41.45 13.16 3.43
C LEU A 346 -41.76 11.73 2.95
N LYS A 347 -41.53 10.72 3.79
CA LYS A 347 -41.88 9.32 3.49
C LYS A 347 -43.38 9.13 3.24
N LYS A 348 -44.24 9.75 4.05
CA LYS A 348 -45.71 9.70 3.87
C LYS A 348 -46.11 10.30 2.53
N ALA A 349 -45.64 11.50 2.22
CA ALA A 349 -45.96 12.19 0.98
C ALA A 349 -45.44 11.45 -0.28
N ILE A 350 -44.25 10.83 -0.21
CA ILE A 350 -43.73 10.01 -1.33
C ILE A 350 -44.63 8.78 -1.56
N ARG A 351 -45.11 8.13 -0.50
CA ARG A 351 -45.98 6.95 -0.60
C ARG A 351 -47.36 7.23 -1.23
N GLU A 352 -47.79 8.49 -1.27
CA GLU A 352 -49.04 8.91 -1.91
C GLU A 352 -48.89 9.10 -3.43
N ILE A 353 -47.67 9.05 -3.98
CA ILE A 353 -47.41 9.15 -5.42
C ILE A 353 -47.92 7.90 -6.12
N LYS A 354 -48.79 8.06 -7.13
CA LYS A 354 -49.41 6.95 -7.87
C LYS A 354 -48.47 6.31 -8.90
N ASP A 355 -47.59 7.10 -9.51
CA ASP A 355 -46.62 6.60 -10.47
C ASP A 355 -45.50 5.85 -9.73
N GLU A 356 -45.50 4.51 -9.82
CA GLU A 356 -44.54 3.65 -9.10
C GLU A 356 -43.09 3.97 -9.47
N THR A 357 -42.83 4.34 -10.73
CA THR A 357 -41.48 4.66 -11.20
C THR A 357 -40.96 5.93 -10.54
N ILE A 358 -41.78 6.98 -10.51
CA ILE A 358 -41.42 8.24 -9.83
C ILE A 358 -41.35 8.04 -8.32
N GLN A 359 -42.28 7.27 -7.75
CA GLN A 359 -42.27 6.92 -6.33
C GLN A 359 -40.97 6.21 -5.94
N ASN A 360 -40.54 5.20 -6.71
CA ASN A 360 -39.32 4.45 -6.46
C ASN A 360 -38.08 5.35 -6.52
N PHE A 361 -37.99 6.22 -7.53
CA PHE A 361 -36.91 7.20 -7.65
C PHE A 361 -36.83 8.11 -6.40
N LEU A 362 -37.96 8.69 -6.00
CA LEU A 362 -38.03 9.59 -4.85
C LEU A 362 -37.78 8.86 -3.53
N MET A 363 -38.14 7.58 -3.43
CA MET A 363 -37.83 6.75 -2.26
C MET A 363 -36.34 6.42 -2.16
N VAL A 364 -35.65 6.25 -3.29
CA VAL A 364 -34.18 6.14 -3.31
C VAL A 364 -33.53 7.46 -2.88
N ALA A 365 -33.98 8.59 -3.42
CA ALA A 365 -33.51 9.91 -2.99
C ALA A 365 -33.79 10.16 -1.50
N PHE A 366 -34.94 9.69 -1.00
CA PHE A 366 -35.28 9.72 0.42
C PHE A 366 -34.32 8.88 1.26
N SER A 367 -33.96 7.67 0.82
CA SER A 367 -32.97 6.82 1.49
C SER A 367 -31.63 7.53 1.67
N GLU A 368 -31.14 8.22 0.63
CA GLU A 368 -29.93 9.03 0.73
C GLU A 368 -30.12 10.25 1.66
N THR A 369 -31.28 10.90 1.60
CA THR A 369 -31.63 12.02 2.50
C THR A 369 -31.63 11.60 3.97
N VAL A 370 -32.12 10.39 4.27
CA VAL A 370 -32.07 9.81 5.63
C VAL A 370 -30.63 9.67 6.09
N ARG A 371 -29.70 9.19 5.24
CA ARG A 371 -28.27 9.13 5.58
C ARG A 371 -27.71 10.51 5.88
N TYR A 372 -27.93 11.48 5.00
CA TYR A 372 -27.44 12.86 5.16
C TYR A 372 -28.00 13.57 6.39
N SER A 373 -29.21 13.21 6.81
CA SER A 373 -29.88 13.84 7.95
C SER A 373 -29.57 13.17 9.29
N SER A 374 -28.78 12.09 9.29
CA SER A 374 -28.44 11.35 10.50
C SER A 374 -27.24 11.96 11.22
N ASN A 375 -27.12 11.70 12.52
CA ASN A 375 -26.03 12.16 13.38
C ASN A 375 -24.70 11.41 13.14
N THR A 376 -24.64 10.45 12.19
CA THR A 376 -23.36 9.83 11.80
C THR A 376 -22.49 10.87 11.13
N LYS A 377 -21.25 11.05 11.62
CA LYS A 377 -20.19 11.68 10.84
C LYS A 377 -20.03 10.86 9.56
N THR A 378 -20.14 11.54 8.41
CA THR A 378 -19.95 11.04 7.04
C THR A 378 -19.14 9.74 6.97
N GLY A 379 -19.85 8.62 6.83
CA GLY A 379 -19.34 7.28 6.56
C GLY A 379 -20.04 6.69 5.35
#